data_AF-A0A2A6NR26-F1
#
_entry.id   AF-A0A2A6NR26-F1
#
_cell.length_a   1.000
_cell.length_b   1.000
_cell.length_c   1.000
_cell.angle_alpha   90.00
_cell.angle_beta   90.00
_cell.angle_gamma   90.00
#
_symmetry.space_group_name_H-M   'P 1'
#
loop_
_entity.id
_entity.type
_entity.pdbx_description
1 polymer ?
#
loop_
_entity_poly.entity_id
_entity_poly.type
_entity_poly.pdbx_seq_one_letter_code
_entity_poly.pdbx_strand_id
1 'polypeptide(L)'
;MDNKINEIRRRISTLRAEMTLVEASIRDQVNRDLDCSEASYRLMAMRAEVAELVGHWKAAGGGERLPTVRERLSRSFADRPVATAKPAAVKSDKGKAKPGQSNART
;
A
#
# COMPACT_ATOMS: atom_id res chain seq x y z
N MET A 1 6.44 0.64 2.10
CA MET A 1 5.98 -0.58 2.79
C MET A 1 6.33 -0.34 4.24
N ASP A 2 5.37 0.13 5.01
CA ASP A 2 5.69 0.89 6.21
C ASP A 2 5.95 -0.09 7.34
N ASN A 3 7.20 -0.13 7.82
CA ASN A 3 7.66 -1.09 8.83
C ASN A 3 6.71 -1.11 10.05
N LYS A 4 6.16 0.06 10.39
CA LYS A 4 5.17 0.24 11.46
C LYS A 4 3.84 -0.49 11.20
N ILE A 5 3.29 -0.45 9.98
CA ILE A 5 2.04 -1.15 9.63
C ILE A 5 2.25 -2.67 9.69
N ASN A 6 3.38 -3.14 9.17
CA ASN A 6 3.74 -4.55 9.21
C ASN A 6 3.93 -5.04 10.66
N GLU A 7 4.51 -4.22 11.52
CA GLU A 7 4.69 -4.57 12.93
C GLU A 7 3.36 -4.65 13.68
N ILE A 8 2.45 -3.70 13.47
CA ILE A 8 1.10 -3.76 14.06
C ILE A 8 0.38 -5.03 13.60
N ARG A 9 0.50 -5.39 12.32
CA ARG A 9 -0.09 -6.63 11.79
C ARG A 9 0.49 -7.87 12.48
N ARG A 10 1.82 -7.95 12.62
CA ARG A 10 2.48 -9.06 13.32
C ARG A 10 1.98 -9.20 14.75
N ARG A 11 1.92 -8.10 15.50
CA ARG A 11 1.44 -8.10 16.88
C ARG A 11 -0.02 -8.54 17.00
N ILE A 12 -0.90 -8.07 16.10
CA ILE A 12 -2.30 -8.53 16.03
C ILE A 12 -2.37 -10.05 15.77
N SER A 13 -1.55 -10.56 14.85
CA SER A 13 -1.50 -12.00 14.55
C SER A 13 -1.06 -12.83 15.76
N THR A 14 0.02 -12.42 16.44
CA THR A 14 0.49 -13.11 17.65
C THR A 14 -0.56 -13.11 18.74
N LEU A 15 -1.15 -11.94 19.03
CA LEU A 15 -2.12 -11.80 20.11
C LEU A 15 -3.39 -12.64 19.86
N ARG A 16 -3.85 -12.74 18.60
CA ARG A 16 -4.97 -13.62 18.23
C ARG A 16 -4.65 -15.11 18.41
N ALA A 17 -3.41 -15.52 18.13
CA ALA A 17 -2.98 -16.90 18.38
C ALA A 17 -2.99 -17.20 19.89
N GLU A 18 -2.47 -16.29 20.72
CA GLU A 18 -2.51 -16.42 22.18
C GLU A 18 -3.94 -16.44 22.73
N MET A 19 -4.83 -15.58 22.21
CA MET A 19 -6.25 -15.60 22.56
C MET A 19 -6.90 -16.97 22.30
N THR A 20 -6.53 -17.63 21.20
CA THR A 20 -7.08 -18.96 20.85
C THR A 20 -6.67 -20.01 21.89
N LEU A 21 -5.45 -19.91 22.44
CA LEU A 21 -4.97 -20.79 23.52
C LEU A 21 -5.72 -20.52 24.83
N VAL A 22 -5.95 -19.25 25.17
CA VAL A 22 -6.73 -18.89 26.37
C VAL A 22 -8.20 -19.34 26.24
N GLU A 23 -8.81 -19.19 25.06
CA GLU A 23 -10.15 -19.72 24.79
C GLU A 23 -10.23 -21.25 24.91
N ALA A 24 -9.16 -21.97 24.53
CA ALA A 24 -9.06 -23.40 24.77
C ALA A 24 -8.95 -23.73 26.26
N SER A 25 -8.17 -22.96 27.02
CA SER A 25 -8.04 -23.11 28.47
C SER A 25 -9.38 -22.88 29.19
N ILE A 26 -10.13 -21.85 28.81
CA ILE A 26 -11.46 -21.57 29.38
C ILE A 26 -12.40 -22.75 29.11
N ARG A 27 -12.40 -23.29 27.89
CA ARG A 27 -13.22 -24.47 27.56
C ARG A 27 -12.84 -25.68 28.40
N ASP A 28 -11.54 -25.92 28.63
CA ASP A 28 -11.07 -27.03 29.47
C ASP A 28 -11.46 -26.84 30.95
N GLN A 29 -11.38 -25.61 31.49
CA GLN A 29 -11.84 -25.29 32.84
C GLN A 29 -13.34 -25.52 33.01
N VAL A 30 -14.15 -25.03 32.06
CA VAL A 30 -15.61 -25.22 32.06
C VAL A 30 -15.97 -26.70 31.99
N ASN A 31 -15.31 -27.48 31.13
CA ASN A 31 -15.56 -28.92 31.01
C ASN A 31 -15.21 -29.72 32.28
N ARG A 32 -14.45 -29.13 33.20
CA ARG A 32 -14.05 -29.73 34.48
C ARG A 32 -14.72 -29.08 35.68
N ASP A 33 -15.72 -28.22 35.44
CA ASP A 33 -16.42 -27.44 36.46
C ASP A 33 -15.47 -26.61 37.35
N LEU A 34 -14.37 -26.12 36.77
CA LEU A 34 -13.40 -25.25 37.43
C LEU A 34 -13.72 -23.76 37.19
N ASP A 35 -13.27 -22.90 38.10
CA ASP A 35 -13.36 -21.44 37.91
C ASP A 35 -12.50 -21.00 36.72
N CYS A 36 -13.13 -20.25 35.80
CA CYS A 36 -12.49 -19.70 34.60
C CYS A 36 -12.45 -18.16 34.61
N SER A 37 -12.77 -17.51 35.73
CA SER A 37 -12.88 -16.05 35.84
C SER A 37 -11.58 -15.36 35.44
N GLU A 38 -10.42 -15.82 35.94
CA GLU A 38 -9.12 -15.24 35.61
C GLU A 38 -8.79 -15.35 34.10
N ALA A 39 -8.96 -16.55 33.52
CA ALA A 39 -8.72 -16.78 32.10
C ALA A 39 -9.66 -15.92 31.23
N SER A 40 -10.90 -15.72 31.68
CA SER A 40 -11.89 -14.86 31.03
C SER A 40 -11.49 -13.38 31.09
N TYR A 41 -11.02 -12.88 32.24
CA TYR A 41 -10.50 -11.51 32.36
C TYR A 41 -9.29 -11.29 31.45
N ARG A 42 -8.37 -12.26 31.41
CA ARG A 42 -7.20 -12.20 30.51
C ARG A 42 -7.63 -12.17 29.04
N LEU A 43 -8.62 -12.98 28.65
CA LEU A 43 -9.16 -12.95 27.29
C LEU A 43 -9.78 -11.59 26.94
N MET A 44 -10.51 -10.97 27.86
CA MET A 44 -11.09 -9.64 27.65
C MET A 44 -10.01 -8.57 27.50
N ALA A 45 -8.95 -8.63 28.31
CA ALA A 45 -7.81 -7.71 28.21
C ALA A 45 -7.11 -7.83 26.85
N MET A 46 -6.85 -9.06 26.37
CA MET A 46 -6.26 -9.26 25.04
C MET A 46 -7.19 -8.77 23.91
N ARG A 47 -8.52 -8.94 24.05
CA ARG A 47 -9.50 -8.40 23.09
C ARG A 47 -9.44 -6.87 23.02
N ALA A 48 -9.28 -6.19 24.17
CA ALA A 48 -9.10 -4.75 24.22
C ALA A 48 -7.81 -4.31 23.51
N GLU A 49 -6.69 -4.98 23.76
CA GLU A 49 -5.41 -4.68 23.09
C GLU A 49 -5.50 -4.90 21.57
N VAL A 50 -6.16 -5.98 21.10
CA VAL A 50 -6.41 -6.16 19.65
C VAL A 50 -7.22 -5.00 19.08
N ALA A 51 -8.25 -4.53 19.79
CA ALA A 51 -9.09 -3.42 19.32
C ALA A 51 -8.27 -2.12 19.19
N GLU A 52 -7.40 -1.82 20.16
CA GLU A 52 -6.48 -0.67 20.10
C GLU A 52 -5.49 -0.78 18.94
N LEU A 53 -4.86 -1.95 18.76
CA LEU A 53 -3.93 -2.20 17.65
C LEU A 53 -4.62 -2.07 16.30
N VAL A 54 -5.86 -2.53 16.16
CA VAL A 54 -6.66 -2.32 14.95
C VAL A 54 -6.95 -0.84 14.73
N GLY A 55 -7.23 -0.07 15.79
CA GLY A 55 -7.35 1.38 15.72
C GLY A 55 -6.07 2.04 15.19
N HIS A 56 -4.92 1.69 15.75
CA HIS A 56 -3.62 2.18 15.29
C HIS A 56 -3.30 1.77 13.84
N TRP A 57 -3.64 0.54 13.46
CA TRP A 57 -3.46 0.05 12.10
C TRP A 57 -4.29 0.85 11.09
N LYS A 58 -5.55 1.16 11.42
CA LYS A 58 -6.42 2.00 10.60
C LYS A 58 -5.88 3.43 10.51
N ALA A 59 -5.49 4.02 11.64
CA ALA A 59 -4.92 5.38 11.68
C ALA A 59 -3.60 5.49 10.89
N ALA A 60 -2.83 4.40 10.79
CA ALA A 60 -1.62 4.32 9.99
C ALA A 60 -1.88 4.09 8.48
N GLY A 61 -3.13 4.14 8.01
CA GLY A 61 -3.48 3.93 6.60
C GLY A 61 -3.57 2.46 6.19
N GLY A 62 -3.55 1.52 7.14
CA GLY A 62 -3.64 0.09 6.85
C GLY A 62 -4.95 -0.34 6.19
N GLY A 63 -6.04 0.41 6.44
CA GLY A 63 -7.35 0.20 5.83
C GLY A 63 -7.55 0.91 4.48
N GLU A 64 -6.59 1.72 4.05
CA GLU A 64 -6.70 2.47 2.80
C GLU A 64 -6.34 1.58 1.60
N ARG A 65 -7.02 1.77 0.46
CA ARG A 65 -6.77 0.98 -0.75
C ARG A 65 -5.31 1.16 -1.17
N LEU A 66 -4.55 0.07 -1.10
CA LEU A 66 -3.18 0.08 -1.61
C LEU A 66 -3.18 0.43 -3.09
N PRO A 67 -2.31 1.36 -3.54
CA PRO A 67 -2.24 1.70 -4.95
C PRO A 67 -1.87 0.48 -5.77
N THR A 68 -2.55 0.32 -6.91
CA THR A 68 -2.31 -0.81 -7.82
C THR A 68 -0.88 -0.76 -8.36
N VAL A 69 -0.37 -1.89 -8.88
CA VAL A 69 0.97 -1.94 -9.49
C VAL A 69 1.13 -0.84 -10.55
N ARG A 70 0.09 -0.64 -11.38
CA ARG A 70 0.05 0.41 -12.40
C ARG A 70 0.11 1.82 -11.80
N GLU A 71 -0.68 2.10 -10.76
CA GLU A 71 -0.66 3.40 -10.06
C GLU A 71 0.68 3.68 -9.38
N ARG A 72 1.36 2.65 -8.85
CA ARG A 72 2.70 2.78 -8.28
C ARG A 72 3.73 3.12 -9.35
N LEU A 73 3.72 2.37 -10.46
CA LEU A 73 4.63 2.62 -11.58
C LEU A 73 4.42 4.01 -12.18
N SER A 74 3.18 4.44 -12.41
CA SER A 74 2.88 5.76 -12.98
C SER A 74 3.34 6.91 -12.10
N ARG A 75 3.27 6.79 -10.77
CA ARG A 75 3.82 7.78 -9.83
C ARG A 75 5.34 7.84 -9.90
N SER A 76 6.01 6.68 -9.97
CA SER A 76 7.47 6.62 -10.16
C SER A 76 7.95 7.23 -11.48
N PHE A 77 7.13 7.18 -12.54
CA PHE A 77 7.42 7.88 -13.80
C PHE A 77 7.13 9.38 -13.73
N ALA A 78 6.16 9.83 -12.92
CA ALA A 78 5.81 11.24 -12.74
C ALA A 78 6.80 11.99 -11.83
N ASP A 79 7.37 11.32 -10.82
CA ASP A 79 8.39 11.88 -9.92
C ASP A 79 9.81 11.87 -10.52
N ARG A 80 10.00 11.25 -11.69
CA ARG A 80 11.24 11.42 -12.44
C ARG A 80 11.26 12.87 -12.91
N PRO A 81 12.26 13.70 -12.55
CA PRO A 81 12.38 15.02 -13.12
C PRO A 81 12.51 14.83 -14.62
N VAL A 82 11.44 15.14 -15.35
CA VAL A 82 11.50 15.37 -16.78
C VAL A 82 12.45 16.55 -16.89
N ALA A 83 13.70 16.27 -17.24
CA ALA A 83 14.64 17.28 -17.67
C ALA A 83 13.94 18.04 -18.79
N THR A 84 13.40 19.19 -18.45
CA THR A 84 12.86 20.13 -19.40
C THR A 84 14.03 20.78 -20.11
N ALA A 85 13.84 20.99 -21.42
CA ALA A 85 14.65 21.77 -22.36
C ALA A 85 15.75 20.98 -23.11
N LYS A 86 15.86 21.07 -24.45
CA LYS A 86 15.48 22.17 -25.37
C LYS A 86 14.98 21.68 -26.74
N PRO A 87 14.09 22.44 -27.41
CA PRO A 87 14.00 22.44 -28.87
C PRO A 87 15.11 23.34 -29.43
N ALA A 88 16.02 22.80 -30.25
CA ALA A 88 17.01 23.54 -31.02
C ALA A 88 17.49 22.61 -32.14
N ALA A 89 17.61 22.98 -33.42
CA ALA A 89 17.51 24.27 -34.05
C ALA A 89 17.17 24.06 -35.54
N VAL A 90 16.38 24.99 -36.07
CA VAL A 90 16.33 25.31 -37.50
C VAL A 90 17.74 25.67 -37.96
N LYS A 91 18.26 25.01 -39.01
CA LYS A 91 19.33 25.54 -39.83
C LYS A 91 18.89 25.55 -41.29
N SER A 92 18.64 26.75 -41.75
CA SER A 92 18.31 27.15 -43.10
C SER A 92 19.51 27.02 -44.05
N ASP A 93 19.20 26.54 -45.25
CA ASP A 93 19.62 27.05 -46.57
C ASP A 93 21.11 27.22 -46.94
N LYS A 94 21.55 26.49 -47.99
CA LYS A 94 22.33 27.07 -49.08
C LYS A 94 22.29 26.20 -50.35
N GLY A 95 21.63 26.70 -51.40
CA GLY A 95 21.29 25.95 -52.62
C GLY A 95 22.23 26.04 -53.83
N LYS A 96 21.71 25.52 -54.95
CA LYS A 96 22.02 25.75 -56.39
C LYS A 96 21.17 24.72 -57.20
N ALA A 97 20.52 24.96 -58.33
CA ALA A 97 20.11 26.11 -59.14
C ALA A 97 19.00 25.61 -60.13
N LYS A 98 18.14 26.53 -60.59
CA LYS A 98 17.01 26.47 -61.57
C LYS A 98 17.35 25.89 -62.97
N PRO A 99 16.45 25.88 -64.01
CA PRO A 99 14.99 26.21 -64.13
C PRO A 99 14.17 25.05 -64.78
N GLY A 100 12.84 24.93 -64.68
CA GLY A 100 11.77 25.80 -65.18
C GLY A 100 11.16 25.24 -66.48
N GLN A 101 9.92 24.74 -66.44
CA GLN A 101 8.98 24.79 -67.58
C GLN A 101 7.53 24.49 -67.13
N SER A 102 6.69 25.51 -67.35
CA SER A 102 5.23 25.58 -67.53
C SER A 102 4.65 24.44 -68.40
N ASN A 103 3.37 24.04 -68.35
CA ASN A 103 2.15 24.83 -68.43
C ASN A 103 0.89 23.94 -68.22
N ALA A 104 -0.25 24.61 -68.04
CA ALA A 104 -1.63 24.08 -67.93
C ALA A 104 -2.20 23.40 -69.20
N ARG A 105 -3.36 22.72 -69.00
CA ARG A 105 -4.40 22.19 -69.95
C ARG A 105 -4.55 20.66 -69.79
N THR A 106 -5.73 20.04 -69.74
CA THR A 106 -7.16 20.41 -69.94
C THR A 106 -8.00 19.41 -69.17
#